data_AF-A0A9D6NQJ9-F1
#
_entry.id   AF-A0A9D6NQJ9-F1
#
_cell.length_a   1.000
_cell.length_b   1.000
_cell.length_c   1.000
_cell.angle_alpha   90.00
_cell.angle_beta   90.00
_cell.angle_gamma   90.00
#
_symmetry.space_group_name_H-M   'P 1'
#
loop_
_entity.id
_entity.type
_entity.pdbx_description
1 polymer ?
#
loop_
_entity_poly.entity_id
_entity_poly.type
_entity_poly.pdbx_seq_one_letter_code
_entity_poly.pdbx_strand_id
1 'polypeptide(L)' 'MERRLIWLLLVAIALRLVLWASSTELYPDEAYYWDGTRHLALSYSDHPPLLVYLAYVTTALFGQSELAVRLGP' A
#
# COMPACT_ATOMS: atom_id res chain seq x y z
N MET A 1 -28.10 -17.10 10.79
CA MET A 1 -26.99 -17.91 10.19
C MET A 1 -26.29 -17.13 9.08
N GLU A 2 -27.04 -16.46 8.21
CA GLU A 2 -26.55 -15.71 7.04
C GLU A 2 -25.55 -14.59 7.36
N ARG A 3 -25.77 -13.76 8.39
CA ARG A 3 -24.79 -12.72 8.80
C ARG A 3 -23.41 -13.28 9.11
N ARG A 4 -23.32 -14.47 9.71
CA ARG A 4 -22.02 -15.09 10.03
C ARG A 4 -21.28 -15.52 8.76
N LEU A 5 -22.01 -16.03 7.77
CA LEU A 5 -21.45 -16.40 6.47
C LEU A 5 -20.95 -15.17 5.71
N ILE A 6 -21.68 -14.06 5.76
CA ILE A 6 -21.23 -12.79 5.16
C ILE A 6 -19.93 -12.32 5.80
N TRP A 7 -19.84 -12.31 7.13
CA TRP A 7 -18.60 -11.93 7.81
C TRP A 7 -17.42 -12.86 7.48
N LEU A 8 -17.66 -14.18 7.43
CA LEU A 8 -16.63 -15.14 7.04
C LEU A 8 -16.15 -14.92 5.61
N LEU A 9 -17.05 -14.62 4.67
CA LEU A 9 -16.69 -14.30 3.29
C LEU A 9 -15.89 -13.01 3.19
N LEU A 10 -16.29 -11.95 3.90
CA LEU A 10 -15.56 -10.68 3.92
C LEU A 10 -14.14 -10.85 4.47
N VAL A 11 -13.98 -11.61 5.56
CA VAL A 11 -12.66 -11.92 6.13
C VAL A 11 -11.83 -12.74 5.15
N ALA A 12 -12.41 -13.76 4.50
CA ALA A 12 -11.69 -14.57 3.51
C ALA A 12 -11.23 -13.74 2.31
N ILE A 13 -12.06 -12.82 1.81
CA ILE A 13 -11.71 -11.91 0.72
C ILE A 13 -10.60 -10.96 1.17
N ALA A 14 -10.72 -10.33 2.33
CA ALA A 14 -9.70 -9.43 2.86
C ALA A 14 -8.35 -10.13 3.02
N LEU A 15 -8.33 -11.33 3.60
CA LEU A 15 -7.11 -12.14 3.73
C LEU A 15 -6.49 -12.46 2.37
N ARG A 16 -7.31 -12.85 1.39
CA ARG A 16 -6.83 -13.13 0.04
C ARG A 16 -6.20 -11.90 -0.61
N LEU A 17 -6.81 -10.73 -0.44
CA LEU A 17 -6.29 -9.47 -1.00
C LEU A 17 -4.97 -9.07 -0.35
N VAL A 18 -4.86 -9.17 0.98
CA VAL A 18 -3.61 -8.87 1.71
C VAL A 18 -2.49 -9.80 1.28
N LEU A 19 -2.76 -11.12 1.20
CA LEU A 19 -1.76 -12.09 0.76
C LEU A 19 -1.31 -11.86 -0.68
N TRP A 20 -2.24 -11.50 -1.57
CA TRP A 20 -1.89 -11.18 -2.95
C TRP A 20 -1.03 -9.91 -3.01
N ALA A 21 -1.46 -8.84 -2.35
CA ALA A 21 -0.75 -7.56 -2.30
C ALA A 21 0.61 -7.63 -1.55
N SER A 22 0.87 -8.66 -0.74
CA SER A 22 2.20 -8.87 -0.14
C SER A 22 3.11 -9.76 -0.98
N SER A 23 2.58 -10.46 -1.99
CA SER A 23 3.32 -11.44 -2.78
C SER A 23 3.69 -10.96 -4.18
N THR A 24 3.11 -9.84 -4.62
CA THR A 24 3.39 -9.24 -5.92
C THR A 24 4.43 -8.13 -5.78
N GLU A 25 5.37 -8.09 -6.73
CA GLU A 25 6.30 -6.99 -6.89
C GLU A 25 5.54 -5.68 -7.15
N LEU A 26 6.21 -4.55 -6.89
CA LEU A 26 5.66 -3.22 -7.13
C LEU A 26 5.51 -2.98 -8.62
N TYR A 27 4.37 -2.41 -9.01
CA TYR A 27 4.23 -1.83 -10.34
C TYR A 27 5.15 -0.61 -10.48
N PRO A 28 5.53 -0.20 -11.70
CA PRO A 28 6.43 0.94 -11.91
C PRO A 28 6.00 2.21 -11.17
N ASP A 29 4.70 2.50 -11.17
CA ASP A 29 4.14 3.67 -10.47
C ASP A 29 4.25 3.54 -8.94
N GLU A 30 4.08 2.33 -8.40
CA GLU A 30 4.25 2.06 -6.96
C GLU A 30 5.73 2.13 -6.56
N ALA A 31 6.63 1.64 -7.42
CA ALA A 31 8.08 1.70 -7.22
C ALA A 31 8.58 3.16 -7.22
N TYR A 32 7.94 4.05 -7.99
CA TYR A 32 8.18 5.48 -7.94
C TYR A 32 7.88 6.06 -6.55
N TYR A 33 6.71 5.72 -5.98
CA TYR A 33 6.38 6.15 -4.62
C TYR A 33 7.34 5.58 -3.58
N TRP A 34 7.74 4.31 -3.74
CA TRP A 34 8.73 3.65 -2.89
C TRP A 34 10.07 4.39 -2.89
N ASP A 35 10.61 4.74 -4.05
CA ASP A 35 11.84 5.53 -4.13
C ASP A 35 11.66 6.92 -3.52
N GLY A 36 10.51 7.55 -3.76
CA GLY A 36 10.15 8.82 -3.17
C GLY A 36 10.13 8.80 -1.63
N THR A 37 9.77 7.68 -0.99
CA THR A 37 9.85 7.57 0.49
C THR A 37 11.28 7.71 1.02
N ARG A 38 12.29 7.40 0.19
CA ARG A 38 13.71 7.52 0.54
C ARG A 38 14.27 8.92 0.22
N HIS A 39 13.62 9.65 -0.70
CA HIS A 39 14.03 10.98 -1.16
C HIS A 39 12.88 11.98 -1.09
N LEU A 40 12.36 12.21 0.12
CA LEU A 40 11.21 13.10 0.31
C LEU A 40 11.48 14.51 -0.22
N ALA A 41 10.70 14.91 -1.21
CA ALA A 41 10.71 16.23 -1.83
C ALA A 41 9.37 16.96 -1.66
N LEU A 42 9.42 18.30 -1.73
CA LEU A 42 8.23 19.15 -1.69
C LEU A 42 7.42 19.12 -3.00
N SER A 43 8.01 18.63 -4.09
CA SER A 43 7.34 18.46 -5.39
C SER A 43 7.98 17.33 -6.18
N TYR A 44 7.16 16.57 -6.91
CA TYR A 44 7.57 15.52 -7.84
C TYR A 44 7.12 15.91 -9.26
N SER A 45 7.84 15.46 -10.27
CA SER A 45 7.64 15.89 -11.67
C SER A 45 6.25 15.58 -12.21
N ASP A 46 5.69 14.43 -11.81
CA ASP A 46 4.48 13.90 -12.44
C ASP A 46 3.25 13.98 -11.55
N HIS A 47 3.41 14.07 -10.22
CA HIS A 47 2.32 13.94 -9.24
C HIS A 47 2.48 14.89 -8.04
N PRO A 48 1.38 15.31 -7.39
CA PRO A 48 1.44 15.97 -6.10
C PRO A 48 2.18 15.12 -5.06
N PRO A 49 2.97 15.73 -4.16
CA PRO A 49 3.83 15.00 -3.23
C PRO A 49 3.05 14.20 -2.17
N LEU A 50 1.74 14.45 -2.04
CA LEU A 50 0.87 13.81 -1.05
C LEU A 50 0.94 12.28 -1.12
N LEU A 51 0.95 11.68 -2.31
CA LEU A 51 1.00 10.21 -2.46
C LEU A 51 2.30 9.63 -1.92
N VAL A 52 3.43 10.31 -2.17
CA VAL A 52 4.73 9.91 -1.63
C VAL A 52 4.78 10.09 -0.12
N TYR A 53 4.19 11.17 0.42
CA TYR A 53 4.09 11.36 1.87
C TYR A 53 3.23 10.28 2.54
N LEU A 54 2.11 9.87 1.91
CA LEU A 54 1.28 8.78 2.43
C LEU A 54 2.06 7.46 2.44
N ALA A 55 2.73 7.11 1.33
CA ALA A 55 3.59 5.94 1.25
C ALA A 55 4.75 6.00 2.28
N TYR A 56 5.30 7.18 2.54
CA TYR A 56 6.33 7.37 3.56
C TYR A 56 5.79 7.10 4.96
N VAL A 57 4.62 7.63 5.31
CA VAL A 57 4.03 7.41 6.63
C VAL A 57 3.74 5.92 6.84
N THR A 58 3.16 5.24 5.85
CA THR A 58 2.83 3.82 5.98
C THR A 58 4.07 2.94 6.03
N THR A 59 5.09 3.22 5.22
CA THR A 59 6.38 2.49 5.28
C THR A 59 7.19 2.80 6.54
N ALA A 60 7.04 3.98 7.14
CA ALA A 60 7.63 4.31 8.44
C ALA A 60 6.97 3.52 9.59
N LEU A 61 5.66 3.26 9.50
CA LEU A 61 4.90 2.55 10.53
C LEU A 61 5.00 1.02 10.40
N PHE A 62 4.92 0.50 9.17
CA PHE A 62 4.83 -0.95 8.90
C PHE A 62 6.12 -1.53 8.29
N GLY A 63 7.16 -0.71 8.15
CA GLY A 63 8.43 -1.09 7.56
C GLY A 63 8.47 -0.96 6.03
N GLN A 64 9.66 -1.13 5.48
CA GLN A 64 9.90 -1.12 4.04
C GLN A 64 9.43 -2.45 3.44
N SER A 65 8.11 -2.57 3.15
CA SER A 65 7.49 -3.73 2.48
C SER A 65 6.49 -3.29 1.42
N GLU A 66 6.30 -4.07 0.35
CA GLU A 66 5.42 -3.74 -0.78
C GLU A 66 3.99 -3.45 -0.31
N LEU A 67 3.54 -4.23 0.67
CA LEU A 67 2.26 -4.02 1.32
C LEU A 67 2.18 -2.65 2.00
N ALA A 68 3.24 -2.21 2.68
CA ALA A 68 3.25 -0.91 3.35
C ALA A 68 3.14 0.25 2.37
N VAL A 69 3.79 0.18 1.20
CA VAL A 69 3.61 1.21 0.16
C VAL A 69 2.18 1.23 -0.40
N ARG A 70 1.53 0.07 -0.52
CA ARG A 70 0.13 -0.02 -1.00
C ARG A 70 -0.93 0.40 0.04
N LEU A 71 -0.55 0.65 1.28
CA LEU A 71 -1.49 1.12 2.32
C LEU A 71 -1.70 2.64 2.31
N GLY A 72 -0.83 3.39 1.62
CA GLY A 72 -0.85 4.85 1.63
C GLY A 72 -1.65 5.44 0.45
N PRO A 73 -1.07 5.45 -0.76
CA PRO A 73 -1.76 5.72 -2.03
C PRO A 73 -2.83 4.67 -2.34
#